data_AF-A0A0I9TBA6-F1
#
_entry.id   AF-A0A0I9TBA6-F1
#
_cell.length_a   1.000
_cell.length_b   1.000
_cell.length_c   1.000
_cell.angle_alpha   90.00
_cell.angle_beta   90.00
_cell.angle_gamma   90.00
#
_symmetry.space_group_name_H-M   'P 1'
#
loop_
_entity.id
_entity.type
_entity.pdbx_description
1 polymer ?
#
loop_
_entity_poly.entity_id
_entity_poly.type
_entity_poly.pdbx_seq_one_letter_code
_entity_poly.pdbx_strand_id
1 'polypeptide(L)'
;MFVDTGLLHSGTNVSHLASDHAHVGADHLARAPLLSGMFGDFAVAEAFHDAIGAACARHARSLQAHRETLAAIASKAHMAAAEFTDMDDRNATRLQAVQCGSNT
;
A
#
# COMPACT_ATOMS: atom_id res chain seq x y z
N MET A 1 11.19 23.04 -10.56
CA MET A 1 10.20 22.01 -10.18
C MET A 1 10.21 21.94 -8.66
N PHE A 2 9.05 21.97 -8.00
CA PHE A 2 8.95 21.86 -6.54
C PHE A 2 8.33 20.51 -6.20
N VAL A 3 9.01 19.73 -5.35
CA VAL A 3 8.51 18.46 -4.83
C VAL A 3 8.43 18.57 -3.32
N ASP A 4 7.25 18.30 -2.77
CA ASP A 4 7.07 18.24 -1.33
C ASP A 4 7.43 16.84 -0.83
N THR A 5 8.66 16.70 -0.35
CA THR A 5 9.18 15.43 0.20
C THR A 5 8.46 15.01 1.48
N GLY A 6 7.90 15.96 2.23
CA GLY A 6 7.06 15.70 3.41
C GLY A 6 5.74 15.02 3.02
N LEU A 7 5.09 15.50 1.96
CA LEU A 7 3.89 14.86 1.42
C LEU A 7 4.19 13.48 0.82
N LEU A 8 5.32 13.29 0.15
CA LEU A 8 5.74 11.96 -0.33
C LEU A 8 5.95 10.99 0.83
N HIS A 9 6.56 11.45 1.92
CA HIS A 9 6.77 10.64 3.13
C HIS A 9 5.44 10.29 3.82
N SER A 10 4.54 11.26 3.96
CA SER A 10 3.19 11.04 4.50
C SER A 10 2.40 10.05 3.65
N GLY A 11 2.40 10.22 2.32
CA GLY A 11 1.73 9.32 1.38
C GLY A 11 2.30 7.88 1.40
N THR A 12 3.60 7.74 1.63
CA THR A 12 4.27 6.45 1.87
C THR A 12 3.68 5.75 3.09
N ASN A 13 3.59 6.44 4.22
CA ASN A 13 3.06 5.88 5.47
C ASN A 13 1.60 5.46 5.31
N VAL A 14 0.77 6.31 4.68
CA VAL A 14 -0.64 5.99 4.40
C VAL A 14 -0.76 4.75 3.50
N SER A 15 0.10 4.64 2.48
CA SER A 15 0.10 3.49 1.57
C SER A 15 0.51 2.19 2.27
N HIS A 16 1.49 2.24 3.17
CA HIS A 16 1.87 1.10 4.00
C HIS A 16 0.72 0.66 4.92
N LEU A 17 0.10 1.61 5.63
CA LEU A 17 -1.05 1.31 6.49
C LEU A 17 -2.18 0.67 5.66
N ALA A 18 -2.51 1.22 4.49
CA ALA A 18 -3.54 0.65 3.63
C ALA A 18 -3.19 -0.77 3.14
N SER A 19 -1.91 -1.02 2.84
CA SER A 19 -1.40 -2.36 2.51
C SER A 19 -1.59 -3.34 3.66
N ASP A 20 -1.27 -2.94 4.89
CA ASP A 20 -1.43 -3.80 6.08
C ASP A 20 -2.89 -4.12 6.34
N HIS A 21 -3.80 -3.15 6.18
CA HIS A 21 -5.24 -3.39 6.30
C HIS A 21 -5.74 -4.35 5.21
N ALA A 22 -5.26 -4.21 3.97
CA ALA A 22 -5.60 -5.13 2.90
C ALA A 22 -5.10 -6.55 3.20
N HIS A 23 -3.90 -6.69 3.77
CA HIS A 23 -3.36 -7.97 4.19
C HIS A 23 -4.22 -8.63 5.29
N VAL A 24 -4.54 -7.88 6.35
CA VAL A 24 -5.40 -8.37 7.45
C VAL A 24 -6.77 -8.80 6.92
N GLY A 25 -7.36 -8.04 6.00
CA GLY A 25 -8.63 -8.40 5.37
C GLY A 25 -8.54 -9.68 4.53
N ALA A 26 -7.46 -9.84 3.74
CA ALA A 26 -7.23 -11.04 2.96
C ALA A 26 -7.09 -12.27 3.85
N ASP A 27 -6.28 -12.17 4.91
CA ASP A 27 -6.08 -13.22 5.90
C ASP A 27 -7.39 -13.59 6.60
N HIS A 28 -8.20 -12.60 6.99
CA HIS A 28 -9.48 -12.84 7.64
C HIS A 28 -10.44 -13.63 6.74
N LEU A 29 -10.55 -13.23 5.47
CA LEU A 29 -11.39 -13.93 4.49
C LEU A 29 -10.88 -15.34 4.16
N ALA A 30 -9.56 -15.54 4.17
CA ALA A 30 -8.95 -16.85 3.93
C ALA A 30 -9.09 -17.80 5.13
N ARG A 31 -9.13 -17.27 6.36
CA ARG A 31 -9.19 -18.04 7.61
C ARG A 31 -10.59 -18.34 8.12
N ALA A 32 -11.64 -17.87 7.45
CA ALA A 32 -13.01 -18.20 7.81
C ALA A 32 -13.52 -19.37 6.94
N PRO A 33 -13.12 -20.64 7.21
CA PRO A 33 -13.66 -21.78 6.48
C PRO A 33 -15.15 -21.83 6.78
N LEU A 34 -15.95 -21.64 5.73
CA LEU A 34 -17.36 -21.90 5.79
C LEU A 34 -17.50 -23.41 6.02
N LEU A 35 -18.19 -23.80 7.08
CA LEU A 35 -18.45 -25.22 7.34
C LEU A 35 -19.58 -25.68 6.41
N SER A 36 -19.45 -26.87 5.82
CA SER A 36 -20.56 -27.49 5.10
C SER A 36 -21.76 -27.65 6.04
N GLY A 37 -22.96 -27.42 5.54
CA GLY A 37 -24.20 -27.44 6.33
C GLY A 37 -24.39 -26.25 7.28
N MET A 38 -23.47 -25.26 7.34
CA MET A 38 -23.62 -24.06 8.17
C MET A 38 -24.90 -23.26 7.84
N PHE A 39 -25.39 -23.37 6.60
CA PHE A 39 -26.61 -22.71 6.12
C PHE A 39 -27.83 -23.63 6.08
N GLY A 40 -27.70 -24.86 6.59
CA GLY A 40 -28.71 -25.93 6.54
C GLY A 40 -28.39 -27.02 5.51
N ASP A 41 -29.13 -28.12 5.59
CA ASP A 41 -28.97 -29.31 4.74
C ASP A 41 -30.06 -29.36 3.66
N PHE A 42 -29.99 -28.45 2.71
CA PHE A 42 -30.88 -28.40 1.56
C PHE A 42 -30.16 -27.78 0.36
N ALA A 43 -30.59 -28.13 -0.86
CA ALA A 43 -29.86 -27.78 -2.09
C ALA A 43 -29.58 -26.27 -2.25
N VAL A 44 -30.50 -25.40 -1.80
CA VAL A 44 -30.30 -23.94 -1.87
C VAL A 44 -29.25 -23.46 -0.85
N ALA A 45 -29.14 -24.11 0.31
CA ALA A 45 -28.10 -23.80 1.30
C ALA A 45 -26.69 -24.14 0.77
N GLU A 46 -26.56 -25.25 0.05
CA GLU A 46 -25.29 -25.64 -0.58
C GLU A 46 -24.90 -24.65 -1.70
N ALA A 47 -25.85 -24.29 -2.56
CA ALA A 47 -25.59 -23.27 -3.61
C ALA A 47 -25.18 -21.91 -3.01
N PHE A 48 -25.76 -21.55 -1.87
CA PHE A 48 -25.38 -20.33 -1.14
C PHE A 48 -23.99 -20.45 -0.51
N HIS A 49 -23.67 -21.60 0.09
CA HIS A 49 -22.34 -21.91 0.62
C HIS A 49 -21.26 -21.72 -0.45
N ASP A 50 -21.44 -22.32 -1.61
CA ASP A 50 -20.51 -22.21 -2.74
C ASP A 50 -20.35 -20.76 -3.22
N ALA A 51 -21.46 -20.03 -3.34
CA ALA A 51 -21.44 -18.64 -3.78
C ALA A 51 -20.66 -17.74 -2.82
N ILE A 52 -20.84 -17.89 -1.51
CA ILE A 52 -20.06 -17.13 -0.52
C ILE A 52 -18.60 -17.57 -0.54
N GLY A 53 -18.31 -18.88 -0.59
CA GLY A 53 -16.94 -19.38 -0.66
C GLY A 53 -16.17 -18.80 -1.85
N ALA A 54 -16.81 -18.78 -3.03
CA ALA A 54 -16.25 -18.16 -4.23
C ALA A 54 -16.05 -16.64 -4.08
N ALA A 55 -17.00 -15.94 -3.46
CA ALA A 55 -16.91 -14.51 -3.21
C ALA A 55 -15.77 -14.18 -2.23
N CYS A 56 -15.65 -14.90 -1.11
CA CYS A 56 -14.57 -14.76 -0.14
C CYS A 56 -13.21 -14.98 -0.80
N ALA A 57 -13.05 -16.07 -1.56
CA ALA A 57 -11.81 -16.36 -2.28
C ALA A 57 -11.46 -15.27 -3.30
N ARG A 58 -12.46 -14.73 -4.00
CA ARG A 58 -12.27 -13.61 -4.94
C ARG A 58 -11.82 -12.34 -4.22
N HIS A 59 -12.47 -11.98 -3.12
CA HIS A 59 -12.12 -10.78 -2.34
C HIS A 59 -10.74 -10.91 -1.69
N ALA A 60 -10.37 -12.07 -1.16
CA ALA A 60 -9.03 -12.32 -0.64
C ALA A 60 -7.94 -12.09 -1.71
N ARG A 61 -8.15 -12.60 -2.93
CA ARG A 61 -7.23 -12.33 -4.06
C ARG A 61 -7.14 -10.85 -4.43
N SER A 62 -8.28 -10.15 -4.45
CA SER A 62 -8.30 -8.71 -4.76
C SER A 62 -7.54 -7.90 -3.71
N LEU A 63 -7.73 -8.21 -2.43
CA LEU A 63 -7.03 -7.56 -1.33
C LEU A 63 -5.52 -7.82 -1.38
N GLN A 64 -5.12 -9.04 -1.73
CA GLN A 64 -3.71 -9.38 -1.94
C GLN A 64 -3.09 -8.56 -3.08
N ALA A 65 -3.78 -8.39 -4.21
CA ALA A 65 -3.31 -7.56 -5.32
C ALA A 65 -3.21 -6.07 -4.93
N HIS A 66 -4.16 -5.57 -4.13
CA HIS A 66 -4.09 -4.20 -3.59
C HIS A 66 -2.90 -4.01 -2.64
N ARG A 67 -2.64 -4.98 -1.75
CA ARG A 67 -1.47 -4.98 -0.87
C ARG A 67 -0.18 -4.83 -1.66
N GLU A 68 0.01 -5.64 -2.70
CA GLU A 68 1.21 -5.60 -3.55
C GLU A 68 1.36 -4.25 -4.26
N THR A 69 0.26 -3.71 -4.78
CA THR A 69 0.26 -2.40 -5.45
C THR A 69 0.61 -1.27 -4.48
N LEU A 70 -0.02 -1.25 -3.30
CA LEU A 70 0.19 -0.22 -2.29
C LEU A 70 1.60 -0.27 -1.70
N ALA A 71 2.14 -1.47 -1.45
CA ALA A 71 3.52 -1.66 -1.03
C ALA A 71 4.51 -1.14 -2.09
N ALA A 72 4.26 -1.39 -3.37
CA ALA A 72 5.08 -0.88 -4.46
C ALA A 72 5.02 0.64 -4.58
N ILE A 73 3.85 1.25 -4.41
CA ILE A 73 3.67 2.71 -4.39
C ILE A 73 4.44 3.31 -3.20
N ALA A 74 4.30 2.73 -2.01
CA ALA A 74 4.97 3.19 -0.81
C ALA A 74 6.50 3.16 -0.98
N SER A 75 7.05 2.06 -1.50
CA SER A 75 8.48 1.94 -1.79
C SER A 75 8.98 3.01 -2.77
N LYS A 76 8.22 3.27 -3.86
CA LYS A 76 8.58 4.30 -4.84
C LYS A 76 8.51 5.71 -4.26
N ALA A 77 7.47 6.01 -3.49
CA ALA A 77 7.32 7.31 -2.85
C ALA A 77 8.42 7.57 -1.81
N HIS A 78 8.82 6.53 -1.06
CA HIS A 78 9.94 6.58 -0.14
C HIS A 78 11.26 6.89 -0.87
N MET A 79 11.55 6.16 -1.95
CA MET A 79 12.75 6.36 -2.77
C MET A 79 12.78 7.77 -3.36
N ALA A 80 11.68 8.23 -3.93
CA ALA A 80 11.57 9.58 -4.47
C ALA A 80 11.81 10.65 -3.38
N ALA A 81 11.22 10.51 -2.20
CA ALA A 81 11.43 11.44 -1.09
C ALA A 81 12.92 11.52 -0.70
N ALA A 82 13.62 10.39 -0.63
CA ALA A 82 15.05 10.34 -0.34
C ALA A 82 15.89 11.03 -1.43
N GLU A 83 15.63 10.73 -2.71
CA GLU A 83 16.35 11.31 -3.84
C GLU A 83 16.16 12.83 -3.95
N PHE A 84 14.92 13.31 -3.77
CA PHE A 84 14.63 14.75 -3.79
C PHE A 84 15.26 15.48 -2.61
N THR A 85 15.29 14.87 -1.41
CA THR A 85 15.96 15.45 -0.24
C THR A 85 17.47 15.58 -0.47
N ASP A 86 18.13 14.53 -0.96
CA ASP A 86 19.56 14.57 -1.28
C ASP A 86 19.88 15.59 -2.39
N MET A 87 19.00 15.71 -3.40
CA MET A 87 19.17 16.72 -4.43
C MET A 87 19.07 18.14 -3.87
N ASP A 88 18.11 18.41 -2.99
CA ASP A 88 17.95 19.72 -2.37
C ASP A 88 19.14 20.08 -1.49
N ASP A 89 19.67 19.14 -0.69
CA ASP A 89 20.87 19.34 0.14
C ASP A 89 22.12 19.64 -0.71
N ARG A 90 22.31 18.90 -1.81
CA ARG A 90 23.41 19.15 -2.76
C ARG A 90 23.27 20.51 -3.43
N ASN A 91 22.06 20.89 -3.80
CA ASN A 91 21.79 22.19 -4.43
C ASN A 91 22.02 23.34 -3.45
N ALA A 92 21.57 23.21 -2.20
CA ALA A 92 21.80 24.19 -1.14
C ALA A 92 23.30 24.41 -0.90
N THR A 93 24.07 23.32 -0.81
CA THR A 93 25.54 23.37 -0.65
C THR A 93 26.22 24.08 -1.82
N ARG A 94 25.81 23.79 -3.06
CA ARG A 94 26.34 24.47 -4.27
C ARG A 94 26.01 25.96 -4.27
N LEU A 95 24.79 26.33 -3.89
CA LEU A 95 24.39 27.74 -3.81
C LEU A 95 25.19 28.50 -2.75
N GLN A 96 25.42 27.90 -1.59
CA GLN A 96 26.28 28.48 -0.54
C GLN A 96 27.71 28.68 -1.02
N ALA A 97 28.28 27.70 -1.73
CA ALA A 97 29.64 27.82 -2.28
C ALA A 97 29.77 28.99 -3.28
N VAL A 98 28.78 29.19 -4.15
CA VAL A 98 28.75 30.33 -5.09
C VAL A 98 28.64 31.67 -4.35
N GLN A 99 27.79 31.76 -3.32
CA GLN A 99 27.66 32.98 -2.51
C GLN A 99 28.97 33.33 -1.79
N CYS A 100 29.65 32.34 -1.21
CA CYS A 100 30.95 32.55 -0.56
C CYS A 100 32.03 33.00 -1.56
N GLY A 101 32.05 32.46 -2.78
CA GLY A 101 33.02 32.85 -3.81
C GLY A 101 32.73 34.18 -4.52
N SER A 102 31.51 34.73 -4.36
CA SER A 102 31.13 36.04 -4.94
C SER A 102 31.42 37.21 -4.00
N ASN A 103 31.66 36.94 -2.71
CA ASN A 103 31.96 37.93 -1.66
C ASN A 103 33.47 38.10 -1.41
N THR A 104 34.32 37.59 -2.31
CA THR A 104 35.78 37.75 -2.33
C THR A 104 36.22 38.52 -3.54
#